data_AF-A0A2C2VA30-F1
#
_entry.id   AF-A0A2C2VA30-F1
#
_cell.length_a   1.000
_cell.length_b   1.000
_cell.length_c   1.000
_cell.angle_alpha   90.00
_cell.angle_beta   90.00
_cell.angle_gamma   90.00
#
_symmetry.space_group_name_H-M   'P 1'
#
loop_
_entity.id
_entity.type
_entity.pdbx_description
1 polymer ?
#
loop_
_entity_poly.entity_id
_entity_poly.type
_entity_poly.pdbx_seq_one_letter_code
_entity_poly.pdbx_strand_id
1 'polypeptide(L)'
;MLNVKEVTELLRDEGITASEQIVIRWILEGKIKAKRTKHFNIDFLIQPKDLVAFILEKKIEDKIKQFGMDYLHWEKTLQENQKLKEEIEEVKTTIRIEQAKVSGLKKMLKAEYALSDHPPLTFNSLFGLDAEADKAMLKKEFKKLLKALHPDRAGDERLFKVFFEHYKKTI
;
A
#
# COMPACT_ATOMS: atom_id res chain seq x y z
N MET A 1 -23.16 -34.37 26.11
CA MET A 1 -24.23 -33.85 25.22
C MET A 1 -24.96 -32.79 26.02
N LEU A 2 -25.43 -31.73 25.37
CA LEU A 2 -25.99 -30.56 26.03
C LEU A 2 -27.50 -30.50 25.79
N ASN A 3 -28.25 -30.08 26.80
CA ASN A 3 -29.68 -29.80 26.65
C ASN A 3 -29.91 -28.37 26.11
N VAL A 4 -31.16 -28.05 25.76
CA VAL A 4 -31.51 -26.73 25.19
C VAL A 4 -31.21 -25.58 26.13
N LYS A 5 -31.36 -25.77 27.45
CA LYS A 5 -31.10 -24.72 28.45
C LYS A 5 -29.61 -24.40 28.53
N GLU A 6 -28.78 -25.43 28.69
CA GLU A 6 -27.32 -25.32 28.69
C GLU A 6 -26.80 -24.68 27.41
N VAL A 7 -27.36 -25.07 26.26
CA VAL A 7 -27.03 -24.44 24.97
C VAL A 7 -27.42 -22.96 24.94
N THR A 8 -28.58 -22.60 25.49
CA THR A 8 -29.05 -21.21 25.53
C THR A 8 -28.16 -20.36 26.43
N GLU A 9 -27.69 -20.89 27.56
CA GLU A 9 -26.74 -20.19 28.44
C GLU A 9 -25.40 -19.95 27.73
N LEU A 10 -24.86 -20.97 27.07
CA LEU A 10 -23.61 -20.83 26.30
C LEU A 10 -23.75 -19.83 25.15
N LEU A 11 -24.88 -19.84 24.44
CA LEU A 11 -25.15 -18.87 23.37
C LEU A 11 -25.37 -17.45 23.89
N ARG A 12 -25.86 -17.31 25.13
CA ARG A 12 -26.01 -16.02 25.81
C ARG A 12 -24.66 -15.44 26.20
N ASP A 13 -23.78 -16.28 26.76
CA ASP A 13 -22.42 -15.87 27.15
C ASP A 13 -21.60 -15.44 25.94
N GLU A 14 -21.86 -16.04 24.78
CA GLU A 14 -21.26 -15.68 23.49
C GLU A 14 -21.95 -14.49 22.79
N GLY A 15 -22.99 -13.90 23.40
CA GLY A 15 -23.71 -12.73 22.89
C GLY A 15 -24.63 -13.01 21.68
N ILE A 16 -24.98 -14.27 21.40
CA ILE A 16 -25.73 -14.68 20.21
C ILE A 16 -27.25 -14.66 20.44
N THR A 17 -27.74 -15.26 21.53
CA THR A 17 -29.17 -15.26 21.88
C THR A 17 -29.39 -15.56 23.36
N ALA A 18 -30.46 -15.01 23.94
CA ALA A 18 -30.87 -15.27 25.33
C ALA A 18 -32.17 -16.07 25.45
N SER A 19 -32.76 -16.52 24.33
CA SER A 19 -34.09 -17.16 24.31
C SER A 19 -34.03 -18.62 23.87
N GLU A 20 -34.50 -19.52 24.74
CA GLU A 20 -34.63 -20.95 24.46
C GLU A 20 -35.55 -21.21 23.24
N GLN A 21 -36.57 -20.38 23.04
CA GLN A 21 -37.49 -20.50 21.90
C GLN A 21 -36.76 -20.29 20.57
N ILE A 22 -35.80 -19.37 20.53
CA ILE A 22 -34.98 -19.11 19.34
C ILE A 22 -34.07 -20.33 19.07
N VAL A 23 -33.48 -20.91 20.12
CA VAL A 23 -32.65 -22.11 20.00
C VAL A 23 -33.47 -23.29 19.48
N ILE A 24 -34.66 -23.53 20.02
CA ILE A 24 -35.58 -24.56 19.53
C ILE A 24 -35.93 -24.31 18.05
N ARG A 25 -36.20 -23.07 17.67
CA ARG A 25 -36.48 -22.72 16.28
C ARG A 25 -35.29 -23.06 15.37
N TRP A 26 -34.06 -22.78 15.77
CA TRP A 26 -32.87 -23.13 14.99
C TRP A 26 -32.63 -24.63 14.87
N ILE A 27 -32.99 -25.40 15.91
CA ILE A 27 -32.97 -26.86 15.85
C ILE A 27 -34.01 -27.36 14.83
N LEU A 28 -35.24 -26.83 14.86
CA LEU A 28 -36.31 -27.20 13.94
C LEU A 28 -36.02 -26.78 12.48
N GLU A 29 -35.39 -25.62 12.29
CA GLU A 29 -34.90 -25.14 11.00
C GLU A 29 -33.67 -25.93 10.50
N GLY A 30 -33.12 -26.85 11.29
CA GLY A 30 -31.96 -27.67 10.94
C GLY A 30 -30.61 -26.95 11.02
N LYS A 31 -30.57 -25.72 11.55
CA LYS A 31 -29.35 -24.92 11.72
C LYS A 31 -28.44 -25.46 12.82
N ILE A 32 -29.04 -26.06 13.86
CA ILE A 32 -28.32 -26.75 14.93
C ILE A 32 -28.68 -28.23 14.87
N LYS A 33 -27.69 -29.10 14.70
CA LYS A 33 -27.90 -30.55 14.74
C LYS A 33 -28.19 -30.99 16.17
N ALA A 34 -29.37 -31.56 16.37
CA ALA A 34 -29.77 -32.12 17.66
C ALA A 34 -30.44 -33.48 17.48
N LYS A 35 -30.32 -34.34 18.49
CA LYS A 35 -31.04 -35.61 18.59
C LYS A 35 -32.25 -35.42 19.50
N ARG A 36 -33.41 -35.89 19.06
CA ARG A 36 -34.63 -35.91 19.87
C ARG A 36 -34.59 -37.12 20.81
N THR A 37 -34.83 -36.92 22.09
CA THR A 37 -34.99 -38.04 23.03
C THR A 37 -36.41 -38.60 22.96
N LYS A 38 -36.59 -39.86 23.40
CA LYS A 38 -37.88 -40.58 23.32
C LYS A 38 -38.90 -40.18 24.38
N HIS A 39 -38.54 -39.30 25.33
CA HIS A 39 -39.46 -38.85 26.37
C HIS A 39 -40.37 -37.74 25.82
N PHE A 40 -41.64 -37.78 26.22
CA PHE A 40 -42.74 -37.03 25.60
C PHE A 40 -42.71 -35.51 25.79
N ASN A 41 -41.73 -34.97 26.54
CA ASN A 41 -41.45 -33.54 26.59
C ASN A 41 -40.22 -33.24 25.71
N ILE A 42 -40.28 -32.15 24.97
CA ILE A 42 -39.34 -31.79 23.89
C ILE A 42 -37.92 -31.59 24.45
N ASP A 43 -37.18 -32.68 24.58
CA ASP A 43 -35.80 -32.68 25.04
C ASP A 43 -34.88 -32.96 23.84
N PHE A 44 -34.29 -31.89 23.30
CA PHE A 44 -33.24 -31.97 22.29
C PHE A 44 -31.88 -32.09 22.96
N LEU A 45 -31.06 -33.02 22.44
CA LEU A 45 -29.67 -33.19 22.83
C LEU A 45 -28.75 -32.74 21.71
N ILE A 46 -27.91 -31.76 22.01
CA ILE A 46 -26.95 -31.18 21.06
C ILE A 46 -25.55 -31.69 21.37
N GLN A 47 -24.78 -32.02 20.34
CA GLN A 47 -23.37 -32.34 20.51
C GLN A 47 -22.57 -31.04 20.66
N PRO A 48 -21.61 -30.96 21.62
CA PRO A 48 -20.78 -29.77 21.78
C PRO A 48 -20.05 -29.36 20.50
N LYS A 49 -19.60 -30.33 19.69
CA LYS A 49 -18.96 -30.07 18.39
C LYS A 49 -19.87 -29.29 17.43
N ASP A 50 -21.14 -29.68 17.34
CA ASP A 50 -22.11 -29.03 16.46
C ASP A 50 -22.47 -27.63 16.98
N LEU A 51 -22.53 -27.45 18.31
CA LEU A 51 -22.75 -26.15 18.93
C LEU A 51 -21.59 -25.18 18.67
N VAL A 52 -20.35 -25.63 18.84
CA VAL A 52 -19.14 -24.81 18.56
C VAL A 52 -19.10 -24.39 17.10
N ALA A 53 -19.41 -25.30 16.17
CA ALA A 53 -19.47 -24.99 14.75
C ALA A 53 -20.51 -23.88 14.46
N PHE A 54 -21.71 -23.99 15.04
CA PHE A 54 -22.76 -22.99 14.91
C PHE A 54 -22.37 -21.62 15.49
N ILE A 55 -21.72 -21.60 16.67
CA ILE A 55 -21.23 -20.36 17.30
C ILE A 55 -20.20 -19.66 16.39
N LEU A 56 -19.26 -20.41 15.84
CA LEU A 56 -18.26 -19.88 14.92
C LEU A 56 -18.92 -19.30 13.66
N GLU A 57 -19.87 -20.02 13.07
CA GLU A 57 -20.62 -19.57 11.89
C GLU A 57 -21.37 -18.26 12.17
N LYS A 58 -22.05 -18.17 13.33
CA LYS A 58 -22.76 -16.94 13.73
C LYS A 58 -21.84 -15.75 13.93
N LYS A 59 -20.69 -15.95 14.60
CA LYS A 59 -19.70 -14.87 14.77
C LYS A 59 -19.11 -14.40 13.45
N ILE A 60 -18.89 -15.31 12.51
CA ILE A 60 -18.43 -14.97 11.16
C ILE A 60 -19.51 -14.18 10.43
N GLU A 61 -20.77 -14.63 10.48
CA GLU A 61 -21.91 -13.93 9.86
C GLU A 61 -22.08 -12.50 10.42
N ASP A 62 -21.96 -12.33 11.73
CA ASP A 62 -22.07 -11.02 12.38
C ASP A 62 -20.90 -10.10 12.01
N LYS A 63 -19.67 -10.62 11.93
CA LYS A 63 -18.52 -9.86 11.42
C LYS A 63 -18.70 -9.48 9.95
N ILE A 64 -19.19 -10.39 9.11
CA ILE A 64 -19.48 -10.10 7.70
C ILE A 64 -20.54 -9.00 7.59
N LYS A 65 -21.61 -9.04 8.41
CA LYS A 65 -22.62 -7.98 8.45
C LYS A 65 -22.06 -6.64 8.95
N GLN A 66 -21.21 -6.67 9.97
CA GLN A 66 -20.63 -5.47 10.56
C GLN A 66 -19.67 -4.75 9.59
N PHE A 67 -18.86 -5.51 8.87
CA PHE A 67 -17.80 -4.96 8.02
C PHE A 67 -18.12 -4.99 6.53
N GLY A 68 -19.22 -5.62 6.12
CA GLY A 68 -19.63 -5.75 4.72
C GLY A 68 -18.65 -6.53 3.84
N MET A 69 -17.69 -7.24 4.44
CA MET A 69 -16.61 -7.95 3.75
C MET A 69 -16.48 -9.37 4.28
N ASP A 70 -16.23 -10.30 3.35
CA ASP A 70 -15.79 -11.65 3.66
C ASP A 70 -14.50 -11.58 4.50
N TYR A 71 -14.51 -12.19 5.68
CA TYR A 71 -13.39 -12.18 6.62
C TYR A 71 -12.09 -12.65 5.95
N LEU A 72 -12.18 -13.63 5.04
CA LEU A 72 -11.03 -14.15 4.30
C LEU A 72 -10.43 -13.10 3.37
N HIS A 73 -11.28 -12.27 2.75
CA HIS A 73 -10.84 -11.18 1.90
C HIS A 73 -10.15 -10.09 2.72
N TRP A 74 -10.73 -9.72 3.87
CA TRP A 74 -10.13 -8.73 4.77
C TRP A 74 -8.75 -9.17 5.27
N GLU A 75 -8.60 -10.43 5.69
CA GLU A 75 -7.32 -10.96 6.18
C GLU A 75 -6.25 -10.92 5.08
N LYS A 76 -6.61 -11.29 3.85
CA LYS A 76 -5.71 -11.21 2.69
C LYS A 76 -5.27 -9.77 2.43
N THR A 77 -6.22 -8.84 2.39
CA THR A 77 -5.94 -7.41 2.18
C THR A 77 -5.09 -6.82 3.31
N LEU A 78 -5.26 -7.28 4.54
CA LEU A 78 -4.42 -6.85 5.67
C LEU A 78 -2.97 -7.30 5.50
N GLN A 79 -2.75 -8.57 5.13
CA GLN A 79 -1.41 -9.11 4.87
C GLN A 79 -0.73 -8.40 3.70
N GLU A 80 -1.45 -8.16 2.60
CA GLU A 80 -0.95 -7.41 1.45
C GLU A 80 -0.55 -5.98 1.84
N ASN A 81 -1.36 -5.29 2.65
CA ASN A 81 -1.04 -3.94 3.13
C ASN A 81 0.20 -3.92 4.04
N GLN A 82 0.39 -4.93 4.89
CA GLN A 82 1.60 -5.04 5.72
C GLN A 82 2.84 -5.20 4.85
N LYS A 83 2.79 -6.09 3.86
CA LYS A 83 3.90 -6.31 2.93
C LYS A 83 4.23 -5.04 2.13
N LEU A 84 3.22 -4.37 1.58
CA LEU A 84 3.41 -3.10 0.85
C LEU A 84 4.05 -2.02 1.74
N LYS A 85 3.71 -1.99 3.03
CA LYS A 85 4.31 -1.05 3.98
C LYS A 85 5.80 -1.32 4.20
N GLU A 86 6.20 -2.59 4.29
CA GLU A 86 7.60 -3.00 4.39
C GLU A 86 8.38 -2.59 3.13
N GLU A 87 7.85 -2.92 1.94
CA GLU A 87 8.44 -2.54 0.65
C GLU A 87 8.60 -1.01 0.51
N ILE A 88 7.62 -0.23 0.96
CA ILE A 88 7.70 1.25 0.97
C ILE A 88 8.83 1.74 1.86
N GLU A 89 9.02 1.16 3.05
CA GLU A 89 10.10 1.56 3.93
C GLU A 89 11.47 1.20 3.36
N GLU A 90 11.62 0.01 2.75
CA GLU A 90 12.84 -0.36 2.03
C GLU A 90 13.17 0.64 0.92
N VAL A 91 12.19 0.98 0.07
CA VAL A 91 12.38 1.98 -1.01
C VAL A 91 12.75 3.35 -0.44
N LYS A 92 12.14 3.79 0.66
CA LYS A 92 12.52 5.05 1.31
C LYS A 92 13.96 5.02 1.81
N THR A 93 14.42 3.90 2.39
CA THR A 93 15.80 3.79 2.87
C THR A 93 16.81 3.87 1.72
N THR A 94 16.55 3.17 0.61
CA THR A 94 17.40 3.23 -0.59
C THR A 94 17.47 4.64 -1.16
N ILE A 95 16.33 5.35 -1.27
CA ILE A 95 16.29 6.75 -1.70
C ILE A 95 17.15 7.64 -0.80
N ARG A 96 17.08 7.48 0.52
CA ARG A 96 17.90 8.26 1.46
C ARG A 96 19.40 8.01 1.28
N ILE A 97 19.78 6.75 1.07
CA ILE A 97 21.18 6.38 0.81
C ILE A 97 21.67 7.04 -0.48
N GLU A 98 20.91 6.94 -1.56
CA GLU A 98 21.27 7.55 -2.84
C GLU A 98 21.34 9.09 -2.75
N GLN A 99 20.40 9.73 -2.05
CA GLN A 99 20.46 11.17 -1.79
C GLN A 99 21.72 11.59 -1.01
N ALA A 100 22.12 10.78 -0.02
CA ALA A 100 23.35 11.02 0.74
C ALA A 100 24.60 10.88 -0.15
N LYS A 101 24.65 9.85 -1.01
CA LYS A 101 25.72 9.67 -2.00
C LYS A 101 25.82 10.87 -2.95
N VAL A 102 24.70 11.29 -3.54
CA VAL A 102 24.65 12.47 -4.43
C VAL A 102 25.14 13.73 -3.72
N SER A 103 24.76 13.90 -2.45
CA SER A 103 25.22 15.05 -1.64
C SER A 103 26.73 14.99 -1.38
N GLY A 104 27.28 13.80 -1.12
CA GLY A 104 28.72 13.57 -0.99
C GLY A 104 29.47 13.88 -2.28
N LEU A 105 29.02 13.34 -3.41
CA LEU A 105 29.61 13.59 -4.73
C LEU A 105 29.60 15.07 -5.10
N LYS A 106 28.51 15.80 -4.81
CA LYS A 106 28.44 17.25 -5.01
C LYS A 106 29.47 18.01 -4.19
N LYS A 107 29.77 17.58 -2.96
CA LYS A 107 30.81 18.19 -2.12
C LYS A 107 32.20 17.92 -2.69
N MET A 108 32.46 16.68 -3.12
CA MET A 108 33.73 16.31 -3.75
C MET A 108 33.98 17.11 -5.03
N LEU A 109 32.98 17.21 -5.91
CA LEU A 109 33.08 17.99 -7.15
C LEU A 109 33.39 19.47 -6.87
N LYS A 110 32.75 20.06 -5.84
CA LYS A 110 33.07 21.43 -5.42
C LYS A 110 34.50 21.58 -4.90
N ALA A 111 34.99 20.59 -4.16
CA ALA A 111 36.37 20.59 -3.66
C ALA A 111 37.38 20.45 -4.81
N GLU A 112 37.08 19.60 -5.80
CA GLU A 112 37.90 19.45 -7.01
C GLU A 112 37.97 20.77 -7.80
N TYR A 113 36.84 21.44 -8.03
CA TYR A 113 36.83 22.74 -8.68
C TYR A 113 37.55 23.84 -7.90
N ALA A 114 37.62 23.74 -6.57
CA ALA A 114 38.40 24.68 -5.75
C ALA A 114 39.91 24.45 -5.85
N LEU A 115 40.33 23.23 -6.22
CA LEU A 115 41.74 22.84 -6.36
C LEU A 115 42.25 22.91 -7.80
N SER A 116 41.36 22.94 -8.79
CA SER A 116 41.74 23.03 -10.20
C SER A 116 41.99 24.47 -10.64
N ASP A 117 43.12 24.72 -11.32
CA ASP A 117 43.45 26.01 -11.94
C ASP A 117 42.59 26.36 -13.17
N HIS A 118 41.74 25.42 -13.63
CA HIS A 118 40.85 25.62 -14.76
C HIS A 118 39.49 26.14 -14.31
N PRO A 119 38.93 27.16 -14.99
CA PRO A 119 37.60 27.64 -14.65
C PRO A 119 36.56 26.53 -14.82
N PRO A 120 35.52 26.50 -13.96
CA PRO A 120 34.47 25.48 -14.04
C PRO A 120 33.85 25.45 -15.45
N LEU A 121 33.50 24.25 -15.93
CA LEU A 121 32.85 24.03 -17.23
C LEU A 121 31.73 25.05 -17.46
N THR A 122 31.99 26.02 -18.33
CA THR A 122 31.03 27.04 -18.73
C THR A 122 30.18 26.52 -19.88
N PHE A 123 28.96 27.05 -20.05
CA PHE A 123 28.14 26.66 -21.21
C PHE A 123 28.81 27.02 -22.54
N ASN A 124 29.64 28.07 -22.58
CA ASN A 124 30.44 28.38 -23.76
C ASN A 124 31.40 27.21 -24.07
N SER A 125 32.13 26.71 -23.06
CA SER A 125 32.98 25.52 -23.24
C SER A 125 32.20 24.26 -23.62
N LEU A 126 30.99 24.07 -23.07
CA LEU A 126 30.13 22.91 -23.39
C LEU A 126 29.70 22.90 -24.87
N PHE A 127 29.43 24.07 -25.43
CA PHE A 127 29.05 24.22 -26.84
C PHE A 127 30.25 24.46 -27.77
N GLY A 128 31.48 24.43 -27.26
CA GLY A 128 32.69 24.73 -28.04
C GLY A 128 32.76 26.17 -28.55
N LEU A 129 32.09 27.10 -27.86
CA LEU A 129 32.09 28.52 -28.16
C LEU A 129 33.23 29.22 -27.39
N ASP A 130 33.75 30.28 -27.99
CA ASP A 130 34.77 31.14 -27.37
C ASP A 130 34.23 31.79 -26.07
N ALA A 131 35.11 32.11 -25.13
CA ALA A 131 34.76 32.75 -23.87
C ALA A 131 34.06 34.11 -24.08
N GLU A 132 34.40 34.82 -25.16
CA GLU A 132 33.80 36.09 -25.57
C GLU A 132 32.63 35.95 -26.56
N ALA A 133 32.16 34.72 -26.84
CA ALA A 133 31.09 34.51 -27.80
C ALA A 133 29.80 35.25 -27.42
N ASP A 134 29.18 35.87 -28.43
CA ASP A 134 27.95 36.64 -28.26
C ASP A 134 26.81 35.78 -27.67
N LYS A 135 26.05 36.36 -26.74
CA LYS A 135 24.88 35.74 -26.09
C LYS A 135 23.88 35.23 -27.12
N ALA A 136 23.80 35.86 -28.30
CA ALA A 136 22.96 35.41 -29.40
C ALA A 136 23.39 34.03 -29.97
N MET A 137 24.68 33.76 -30.07
CA MET A 137 25.18 32.44 -30.50
C MET A 137 24.91 31.38 -29.45
N LEU A 138 25.17 31.67 -28.19
CA LEU A 138 24.89 30.76 -27.08
C LEU A 138 23.39 30.37 -27.06
N LYS A 139 22.51 31.35 -27.25
CA LYS A 139 21.05 31.14 -27.34
C LYS A 139 20.66 30.23 -28.51
N LYS A 140 21.36 30.34 -29.65
CA LYS A 140 21.12 29.49 -30.83
C LYS A 140 21.49 28.05 -30.53
N GLU A 141 22.62 27.78 -29.88
CA GLU A 141 23.05 26.44 -29.52
C GLU A 141 22.13 25.80 -28.45
N PHE A 142 21.72 26.56 -27.44
CA PHE A 142 20.70 26.10 -26.49
C PHE A 142 19.38 25.73 -27.18
N LYS A 143 18.91 26.53 -28.16
CA LYS A 143 17.69 26.20 -28.92
C LYS A 143 17.83 24.89 -29.69
N LYS A 144 19.01 24.62 -30.28
CA LYS A 144 19.26 23.34 -30.96
C LYS A 144 19.21 22.18 -29.97
N LEU A 145 19.86 22.32 -28.82
CA LEU A 145 19.86 21.31 -27.76
C LEU A 145 18.45 21.02 -27.25
N LEU A 146 17.67 22.07 -26.94
CA LEU A 146 16.28 21.92 -26.51
C LEU A 146 15.39 21.28 -27.57
N LYS A 147 15.61 21.61 -28.85
CA LYS A 147 14.89 20.97 -29.97
C LYS A 147 15.23 19.49 -30.10
N ALA A 148 16.45 19.07 -29.76
CA ALA A 148 16.85 17.67 -29.73
C ALA A 148 16.30 16.94 -28.49
N LEU A 149 16.26 17.61 -27.33
CA LEU A 149 15.77 17.05 -26.06
C LEU A 149 14.25 17.09 -25.91
N HIS A 150 13.51 17.70 -26.84
CA HIS A 150 12.06 17.88 -26.69
C HIS A 150 11.32 16.53 -26.59
N PRO A 151 10.40 16.35 -25.63
CA PRO A 151 9.66 15.09 -25.44
C PRO A 151 8.90 14.64 -26.70
N ASP A 152 8.27 15.57 -27.42
CA ASP A 152 7.57 15.30 -28.70
C ASP A 152 8.47 14.75 -29.82
N ARG A 153 9.79 14.80 -29.63
CA ARG A 153 10.80 14.26 -30.55
C ARG A 153 11.50 13.03 -29.99
N ALA A 154 10.89 12.38 -29.00
CA ALA A 154 11.46 11.28 -28.21
C ALA A 154 12.74 11.68 -27.44
N GLY A 155 12.90 12.98 -27.14
CA GLY A 155 13.98 13.46 -26.29
C GLY A 155 13.69 13.27 -24.79
N ASP A 156 14.73 13.35 -23.97
CA ASP A 156 14.61 13.20 -22.52
C ASP A 156 14.00 14.45 -21.87
N GLU A 157 12.76 14.32 -21.37
CA GLU A 157 12.01 15.38 -20.71
C GLU A 157 12.75 15.96 -19.48
N ARG A 158 13.48 15.13 -18.74
CA ARG A 158 14.19 15.57 -17.53
C ARG A 158 15.34 16.48 -17.92
N LEU A 159 16.12 16.08 -18.92
CA LEU A 159 17.20 16.90 -19.46
C LEU A 159 16.65 18.17 -20.12
N PHE A 160 15.54 18.06 -20.86
CA PHE A 160 14.86 19.22 -21.44
C PHE A 160 14.53 20.28 -20.39
N LYS A 161 13.92 19.88 -19.26
CA LYS A 161 13.59 20.81 -18.15
C LYS A 161 14.83 21.49 -17.59
N VAL A 162 15.89 20.73 -17.32
CA VAL A 162 17.16 21.26 -16.79
C VAL A 162 17.76 22.30 -17.74
N PHE A 163 17.95 21.95 -19.02
CA PHE A 163 18.54 22.88 -19.99
C PHE A 163 17.61 24.05 -20.33
N PHE A 164 16.29 23.88 -20.21
CA PHE A 164 15.32 24.95 -20.43
C PHE A 164 15.38 26.01 -19.34
N GLU A 165 15.57 25.62 -18.08
CA GLU A 165 15.81 26.56 -16.98
C GLU A 165 17.09 27.37 -17.20
N HIS A 166 18.16 26.73 -17.68
CA HIS A 166 19.40 27.43 -18.03
C HIS A 166 19.18 28.40 -19.19
N TYR A 167 18.52 27.97 -20.27
CA TYR A 167 18.17 28.83 -21.41
C TYR A 167 17.36 30.07 -20.99
N LYS A 168 16.43 29.93 -20.04
CA LYS A 168 15.65 31.06 -19.50
C LYS A 168 16.52 32.06 -18.73
N LYS A 169 17.53 31.60 -17.99
CA LYS A 169 18.45 32.48 -17.23
C LYS A 169 19.43 33.24 -18.13
N THR A 170 19.62 32.79 -19.37
CA THR A 170 20.46 33.45 -20.38
C THR A 170 19.71 34.55 -21.16
N ILE A 171 18.41 34.77 -20.87
CA ILE A 171 17.57 35.87 -21.37
C ILE A 171 17.61 37.01 -20.35
#